data_AF-C9PPC2-F1
#
_entry.id   AF-C9PPC2-F1
#
_cell.length_a   1.000
_cell.length_b   1.000
_cell.length_c   1.000
_cell.angle_alpha   90.00
_cell.angle_beta   90.00
_cell.angle_gamma   90.00
#
_symmetry.space_group_name_H-M   'P 1'
#
loop_
_entity.id
_entity.type
_entity.pdbx_description
1 polymer ?
#
loop_
_entity_poly.entity_id
_entity_poly.type
_entity_poly.pdbx_seq_one_letter_code
_entity_poly.pdbx_strand_id
1 'polypeptide(L)'
;MKKLFSLFIVLTLMACSSAISPYDIARKIPKNTNKTIIFNVNAANNSASNLILAGVMKTSSGGINKQLMDLVTNDNLNIGISGKSQMLNKVAATYVIENGKFGKNTKLFMVGDSEQDKKELEQSANTKNIPFEYFLVGK
;
A
#
# COMPACT_ATOMS: atom_id res chain seq x y z
N MET A 1 12.12 -24.60 33.62
CA MET A 1 12.40 -23.23 33.12
C MET A 1 12.61 -23.20 31.59
N LYS A 2 11.67 -23.71 30.79
CA LYS A 2 11.75 -23.67 29.30
C LYS A 2 10.54 -23.01 28.63
N LYS A 3 9.50 -22.66 29.41
CA LYS A 3 8.27 -22.06 28.90
C LYS A 3 8.19 -20.54 29.06
N LEU A 4 9.10 -19.93 29.83
CA LEU A 4 9.17 -18.46 29.98
C LEU A 4 9.91 -17.77 28.83
N PHE A 5 10.84 -18.45 28.16
CA PHE A 5 11.63 -17.86 27.07
C PHE A 5 10.83 -17.65 25.78
N SER A 6 9.69 -18.31 25.62
CA SER A 6 8.84 -18.13 24.43
C SER A 6 7.94 -16.89 24.50
N LEU A 7 7.83 -16.24 25.66
CA LEU A 7 6.98 -15.05 25.82
C LEU A 7 7.73 -13.74 25.55
N PHE A 8 9.07 -13.76 25.53
CA PHE A 8 9.88 -12.55 25.33
C PHE A 8 10.10 -12.16 23.86
N ILE A 9 9.84 -13.07 22.91
CA ILE A 9 10.05 -12.83 21.47
C ILE A 9 8.88 -12.04 20.84
N VAL A 10 7.72 -11.98 21.49
CA VAL A 10 6.55 -11.25 20.96
C VAL A 10 6.65 -9.73 21.21
N LEU A 11 7.57 -9.28 22.07
CA LEU A 11 7.75 -7.86 22.43
C LEU A 11 8.79 -7.11 21.59
N THR A 12 9.56 -7.78 20.73
CA THR A 12 10.64 -7.13 19.95
C THR A 12 10.29 -6.87 18.47
N LEU A 13 9.06 -7.16 18.04
CA LEU A 13 8.60 -6.87 16.68
C LEU A 13 7.82 -5.55 16.56
N MET A 14 8.13 -4.55 17.40
CA MET A 14 8.03 -3.16 16.92
C MET A 14 9.19 -2.93 15.94
N ALA A 15 9.16 -3.64 14.81
CA ALA A 15 9.89 -3.21 13.64
C ALA A 15 9.46 -1.76 13.41
N CYS A 16 10.42 -0.85 13.35
CA CYS A 16 10.20 0.52 12.92
C CYS A 16 9.39 0.47 11.63
N SER A 17 8.07 0.65 11.73
CA SER A 17 7.22 0.86 10.56
C SER A 17 7.72 2.16 9.99
N SER A 18 8.54 2.06 8.95
CA SER A 18 9.07 3.21 8.26
C SER A 18 7.86 3.92 7.66
N ALA A 19 7.43 5.00 8.29
CA ALA A 19 6.37 5.82 7.76
C ALA A 19 6.86 6.33 6.40
N ILE A 20 6.14 6.00 5.33
CA ILE A 20 6.50 6.48 4.01
C ILE A 20 5.84 7.82 3.82
N SER A 21 6.66 8.83 3.58
CA SER A 21 6.15 10.16 3.30
C SER A 21 5.54 10.18 1.89
N PRO A 22 4.44 10.94 1.68
CA PRO A 22 3.97 11.29 0.34
C PRO A 22 5.07 11.88 -0.56
N TYR A 23 6.10 12.50 0.05
CA TYR A 23 7.23 13.04 -0.69
C TYR A 23 8.13 11.96 -1.30
N ASP A 24 8.35 10.84 -0.59
CA ASP A 24 9.23 9.76 -1.05
C ASP A 24 8.66 9.09 -2.30
N ILE A 25 7.35 8.90 -2.33
CA ILE A 25 6.66 8.35 -3.50
C ILE A 25 6.61 9.36 -4.65
N ALA A 26 6.34 10.64 -4.37
CA ALA A 26 6.28 11.66 -5.41
C ALA A 26 7.62 11.85 -6.14
N ARG A 27 8.75 11.59 -5.46
CA ARG A 27 10.08 11.65 -6.08
C ARG A 27 10.35 10.49 -7.03
N LYS A 28 9.74 9.32 -6.79
CA LYS A 28 9.97 8.09 -7.55
C LYS A 28 9.05 7.94 -8.75
N ILE A 29 7.83 8.48 -8.67
CA ILE A 29 6.89 8.45 -9.80
C ILE A 29 7.47 9.24 -10.98
N PRO A 30 7.56 8.63 -12.19
CA PRO A 30 8.06 9.32 -13.37
C PRO A 30 7.29 10.61 -13.65
N LYS A 31 8.01 11.71 -13.87
CA LYS A 31 7.44 12.97 -14.36
C LYS A 31 7.18 12.85 -15.85
N ASN A 32 6.01 12.32 -16.21
CA ASN A 32 5.52 12.25 -17.58
C ASN A 32 4.27 13.14 -17.75
N THR A 33 3.55 12.97 -18.86
CA THR A 33 2.34 13.75 -19.17
C THR A 33 1.14 13.42 -18.29
N ASN A 34 1.16 12.30 -17.55
CA ASN A 34 0.05 11.91 -16.70
C ASN A 34 0.01 12.78 -15.44
N LYS A 35 -1.20 13.09 -14.97
CA LYS A 35 -1.37 13.76 -13.68
C LYS A 35 -1.04 12.77 -12.56
N THR A 36 -0.31 13.23 -11.56
CA THR A 36 0.07 12.40 -10.40
C THR A 36 -0.77 12.76 -9.19
N ILE A 37 -1.38 11.76 -8.56
CA ILE A 37 -2.12 11.87 -7.31
C ILE A 37 -1.46 10.95 -6.29
N ILE A 38 -1.17 11.47 -5.10
CA ILE A 38 -0.73 10.65 -3.97
C ILE A 38 -1.93 10.38 -3.07
N PHE A 39 -2.36 9.14 -3.02
CA PHE A 39 -3.39 8.66 -2.13
C PHE A 39 -2.79 8.31 -0.77
N ASN A 40 -3.10 9.12 0.24
CA ASN A 40 -2.63 8.92 1.60
C ASN A 40 -3.60 8.00 2.38
N VAL A 41 -3.13 6.79 2.69
CA VAL A 41 -3.84 5.82 3.51
C VAL A 41 -3.70 6.23 4.98
N ASN A 42 -4.80 6.69 5.56
CA ASN A 42 -4.83 7.09 6.95
C ASN A 42 -4.61 5.89 7.88
N ALA A 43 -3.67 6.03 8.81
CA ALA A 43 -3.48 5.09 9.89
C ALA A 43 -4.31 5.50 11.11
N ALA A 44 -4.74 4.50 11.88
CA ALA A 44 -5.25 4.70 13.22
C ALA A 44 -4.12 5.04 14.21
N ASN A 45 -4.50 5.44 15.42
CA ASN A 45 -3.58 5.93 16.45
C ASN A 45 -2.70 4.84 17.09
N ASN A 46 -2.98 3.55 16.85
CA ASN A 46 -2.23 2.43 17.41
C ASN A 46 -2.32 1.18 16.52
N SER A 47 -1.43 0.21 16.75
CA SER A 47 -1.31 -1.01 15.95
C SER A 47 -2.55 -1.91 15.99
N ALA A 48 -3.22 -2.03 17.13
CA ALA A 48 -4.43 -2.86 17.25
C ALA A 48 -5.58 -2.27 16.41
N SER A 49 -5.77 -0.95 16.46
CA SER A 49 -6.74 -0.26 15.61
C SER A 49 -6.37 -0.33 14.12
N ASN A 50 -5.08 -0.32 13.78
CA ASN A 50 -4.64 -0.55 12.40
C ASN A 50 -4.98 -1.97 11.91
N LEU A 51 -4.92 -3.00 12.77
CA LEU A 51 -5.33 -4.36 12.40
C LEU A 51 -6.84 -4.42 12.11
N ILE A 52 -7.65 -3.76 12.94
CA ILE A 52 -9.09 -3.66 12.72
C ILE A 52 -9.37 -2.93 11.40
N LEU A 53 -8.71 -1.80 11.18
CA LEU A 53 -8.86 -1.03 9.93
C LEU A 53 -8.43 -1.85 8.70
N ALA A 54 -7.33 -2.61 8.79
CA ALA A 54 -6.90 -3.52 7.74
C ALA A 54 -7.96 -4.59 7.44
N GLY A 55 -8.57 -5.17 8.48
CA GLY A 55 -9.68 -6.11 8.34
C GLY A 55 -10.86 -5.48 7.61
N VAL A 56 -11.28 -4.29 8.04
CA VAL A 56 -12.38 -3.52 7.42
C VAL A 56 -12.06 -3.17 5.96
N MET A 57 -10.82 -2.79 5.64
CA MET A 57 -10.39 -2.52 4.27
C MET A 57 -10.35 -3.77 3.39
N LYS A 58 -10.18 -4.97 3.95
CA LYS A 58 -10.25 -6.21 3.17
C LYS A 58 -11.70 -6.64 2.91
N THR A 59 -12.59 -6.44 3.87
CA THR A 59 -13.96 -7.00 3.83
C THR A 59 -15.01 -6.01 3.36
N SER A 60 -14.75 -4.70 3.44
CA SER A 60 -15.70 -3.67 3.07
C SER A 60 -15.14 -2.75 1.99
N SER A 61 -16.00 -2.33 1.06
CA SER A 61 -15.79 -1.18 0.18
C SER A 61 -15.90 0.15 0.95
N GLY A 62 -15.39 0.19 2.19
CA GLY A 62 -15.40 1.37 3.05
C GLY A 62 -14.77 2.58 2.35
N GLY A 63 -15.04 3.79 2.87
CA GLY A 63 -14.77 5.05 2.16
C GLY A 63 -13.37 5.22 1.57
N ILE A 64 -12.33 4.73 2.25
CA ILE A 64 -10.93 4.77 1.77
C ILE A 64 -10.77 3.95 0.49
N ASN A 65 -11.29 2.73 0.45
CA ASN A 65 -11.23 1.88 -0.73
C ASN A 65 -12.06 2.46 -1.87
N LYS A 66 -13.26 2.99 -1.58
CA LYS A 66 -14.10 3.60 -2.60
C LYS A 66 -13.38 4.76 -3.30
N GLN A 67 -12.76 5.66 -2.55
CA GLN A 67 -12.01 6.79 -3.12
C GLN A 67 -10.85 6.32 -4.00
N LEU A 68 -10.05 5.36 -3.54
CA LEU A 68 -8.95 4.81 -4.34
C LEU A 68 -9.46 4.10 -5.60
N MET A 69 -10.55 3.36 -5.50
CA MET A 69 -11.22 2.69 -6.62
C MET A 69 -11.74 3.68 -7.66
N ASP A 70 -12.38 4.77 -7.21
CA ASP A 70 -12.84 5.84 -8.09
C ASP A 70 -11.65 6.50 -8.81
N LEU A 71 -10.54 6.74 -8.10
CA LEU A 71 -9.33 7.30 -8.70
C LEU A 71 -8.75 6.43 -9.82
N VAL A 72 -8.59 5.12 -9.60
CA VAL A 72 -7.95 4.23 -10.60
C VAL A 72 -8.78 4.05 -11.87
N THR A 73 -10.08 4.38 -11.85
CA THR A 73 -10.94 4.29 -13.04
C THR A 73 -10.71 5.41 -14.05
N ASN A 74 -10.07 6.50 -13.65
CA ASN A 74 -9.79 7.63 -14.54
C ASN A 74 -8.64 7.30 -15.49
N ASP A 75 -8.66 7.86 -16.68
CA ASP A 75 -7.59 7.72 -17.67
C ASP A 75 -6.40 8.66 -17.39
N ASN A 76 -5.20 8.26 -17.81
CA ASN A 76 -3.97 9.06 -17.79
C ASN A 76 -3.56 9.57 -16.40
N LEU A 77 -3.72 8.74 -15.37
CA LEU A 77 -3.31 9.05 -13.99
C LEU A 77 -2.15 8.19 -13.49
N ASN A 78 -1.21 8.80 -12.80
CA ASN A 78 -0.29 8.10 -11.92
C ASN A 78 -0.83 8.20 -10.49
N ILE A 79 -1.01 7.07 -9.82
CA ILE A 79 -1.57 7.03 -8.45
C ILE A 79 -0.52 6.41 -7.54
N GLY A 80 -0.03 7.18 -6.58
CA GLY A 80 0.88 6.70 -5.55
C GLY A 80 0.15 6.36 -4.26
N ILE A 81 0.28 5.14 -3.75
CA ILE A 81 -0.21 4.75 -2.43
C ILE A 81 0.89 5.01 -1.39
N SER A 82 0.57 5.83 -0.39
CA SER A 82 1.47 6.21 0.69
C SER A 82 0.71 6.29 2.01
N GLY A 83 1.42 6.28 3.13
CA GLY A 83 0.80 6.33 4.46
C GLY A 83 1.75 5.90 5.56
N LYS A 84 1.37 6.22 6.80
CA LYS A 84 2.20 5.96 7.99
C LYS A 84 2.29 4.47 8.37
N SER A 85 1.39 3.63 7.87
CA SER A 85 1.35 2.20 8.16
C SER A 85 1.59 1.39 6.88
N GLN A 86 2.73 0.69 6.80
CA GLN A 86 3.03 -0.19 5.66
C GLN A 86 1.96 -1.27 5.46
N MET A 87 1.46 -1.83 6.56
CA MET A 87 0.39 -2.82 6.52
C MET A 87 -0.87 -2.27 5.82
N LEU A 88 -1.31 -1.06 6.18
CA LEU A 88 -2.50 -0.47 5.56
C LEU A 88 -2.25 -0.07 4.10
N ASN A 89 -1.06 0.42 3.77
CA ASN A 89 -0.66 0.70 2.39
C ASN A 89 -0.71 -0.57 1.53
N LYS A 90 -0.15 -1.69 2.04
CA LYS A 90 -0.20 -3.00 1.38
C LYS A 90 -1.64 -3.44 1.17
N VAL A 91 -2.49 -3.34 2.19
CA VAL A 91 -3.90 -3.73 2.09
C VAL A 91 -4.64 -2.89 1.03
N ALA A 92 -4.42 -1.58 0.98
CA ALA A 92 -5.02 -0.72 -0.05
C ALA A 92 -4.57 -1.12 -1.46
N ALA A 93 -3.26 -1.36 -1.64
CA ALA A 93 -2.68 -1.78 -2.91
C ALA A 93 -3.24 -3.14 -3.35
N THR A 94 -3.25 -4.13 -2.45
CA THR A 94 -3.84 -5.46 -2.72
C THR A 94 -5.31 -5.33 -3.11
N TYR A 95 -6.10 -4.57 -2.35
CA TYR A 95 -7.53 -4.43 -2.61
C TYR A 95 -7.81 -3.84 -4.00
N VAL A 96 -7.10 -2.77 -4.39
CA VAL A 96 -7.31 -2.12 -5.69
C VAL A 96 -6.77 -2.97 -6.84
N ILE A 97 -5.68 -3.72 -6.65
CA ILE A 97 -5.19 -4.69 -7.64
C ILE A 97 -6.23 -5.81 -7.84
N GLU A 98 -6.82 -6.31 -6.76
CA GLU A 98 -7.75 -7.42 -6.82
C GLU A 98 -9.10 -7.05 -7.43
N ASN A 99 -9.60 -5.86 -7.11
CA ASN A 99 -10.99 -5.46 -7.38
C ASN A 99 -11.13 -4.30 -8.38
N GLY A 100 -10.05 -3.55 -8.63
CA GLY A 100 -10.03 -2.33 -9.42
C GLY A 100 -10.31 -2.52 -10.89
N LYS A 101 -10.98 -1.52 -11.49
CA LYS A 101 -11.05 -1.33 -12.94
C LYS A 101 -10.17 -0.13 -13.29
N PHE A 102 -9.14 -0.36 -14.09
CA PHE A 102 -8.14 0.66 -14.38
C PHE A 102 -8.47 1.40 -15.67
N GLY A 103 -8.41 2.73 -15.60
CA GLY A 103 -8.46 3.58 -16.79
C GLY A 103 -7.26 3.37 -17.71
N LYS A 104 -7.40 3.81 -18.95
CA LYS A 104 -6.32 3.76 -19.95
C LYS A 104 -5.15 4.61 -19.48
N ASN A 105 -3.93 4.09 -19.66
CA ASN A 105 -2.68 4.75 -19.26
C ASN A 105 -2.62 5.10 -17.75
N THR A 106 -3.41 4.42 -16.92
CA THR A 106 -3.36 4.61 -15.47
C THR A 106 -2.40 3.63 -14.82
N LYS A 107 -1.52 4.17 -13.97
CA LYS A 107 -0.45 3.41 -13.32
C LYS A 107 -0.50 3.59 -11.81
N LEU A 108 -0.35 2.49 -11.10
CA LEU A 108 -0.31 2.46 -9.66
C LEU A 108 1.14 2.32 -9.18
N PHE A 109 1.47 3.05 -8.13
CA PHE A 109 2.80 3.04 -7.52
C PHE A 109 2.66 2.85 -6.02
N MET A 110 3.60 2.13 -5.43
CA MET A 110 3.75 2.03 -3.99
C MET A 110 5.23 2.13 -3.63
N VAL A 111 5.53 2.72 -2.50
CA VAL A 111 6.83 2.57 -1.85
C VAL A 111 6.59 1.69 -0.62
N GLY A 112 7.52 0.80 -0.30
CA GLY A 112 7.46 -0.03 0.91
C GLY A 112 8.82 -0.63 1.26
N ASP A 113 8.92 -1.35 2.38
CA ASP A 113 10.18 -1.82 2.96
C ASP A 113 10.45 -3.33 2.77
N SER A 114 9.60 -4.03 2.01
CA SER A 114 9.65 -5.49 1.88
C SER A 114 9.81 -5.95 0.43
N GLU A 115 10.91 -6.65 0.15
CA GLU A 115 11.17 -7.33 -1.13
C GLU A 115 10.12 -8.41 -1.43
N GLN A 116 9.63 -9.08 -0.38
CA GLN A 116 8.57 -10.07 -0.53
C GLN A 116 7.27 -9.39 -0.96
N ASP A 117 6.90 -8.28 -0.33
CA ASP A 117 5.69 -7.54 -0.69
C ASP A 117 5.75 -7.01 -2.12
N LYS A 118 6.93 -6.49 -2.52
CA LYS A 118 7.20 -6.11 -3.90
C LYS A 118 6.86 -7.24 -4.85
N LYS A 119 7.47 -8.42 -4.65
CA LYS A 119 7.29 -9.58 -5.53
C LYS A 119 5.82 -10.01 -5.59
N GLU A 120 5.15 -10.13 -4.44
CA GLU A 120 3.76 -10.57 -4.35
C GLU A 120 2.81 -9.60 -5.07
N LEU A 121 2.96 -8.30 -4.83
CA LEU A 121 2.08 -7.28 -5.39
C LEU A 121 2.31 -7.10 -6.90
N GLU A 122 3.56 -7.04 -7.35
CA GLU A 122 3.89 -6.92 -8.78
C GLU A 122 3.44 -8.17 -9.56
N GLN A 123 3.59 -9.37 -8.99
CA GLN A 123 3.09 -10.60 -9.59
C GLN A 123 1.55 -10.58 -9.70
N SER A 124 0.86 -10.16 -8.64
CA SER A 124 -0.62 -10.07 -8.63
C SER A 124 -1.13 -9.06 -9.67
N ALA A 125 -0.50 -7.88 -9.74
CA ALA A 125 -0.85 -6.85 -10.72
C ALA A 125 -0.60 -7.31 -12.16
N ASN A 126 0.56 -7.94 -12.42
CA ASN A 126 0.90 -8.46 -13.75
C ASN A 126 -0.11 -9.52 -14.22
N THR A 127 -0.54 -10.42 -13.33
CA THR A 127 -1.57 -11.44 -13.64
C THR A 127 -2.89 -10.80 -14.12
N LYS A 128 -3.18 -9.57 -13.68
CA LYS A 128 -4.38 -8.82 -14.05
C LYS A 128 -4.13 -7.74 -15.12
N ASN A 129 -2.93 -7.69 -15.70
CA ASN A 129 -2.50 -6.63 -16.64
C ASN A 129 -2.65 -5.20 -16.06
N ILE A 130 -2.47 -5.06 -14.75
CA ILE A 130 -2.51 -3.77 -14.07
C ILE A 130 -1.10 -3.18 -14.05
N PRO A 131 -0.86 -1.98 -14.60
CA PRO A 131 0.43 -1.32 -14.51
C PRO A 131 0.71 -0.91 -13.05
N PHE A 132 1.59 -1.65 -12.38
CA PHE A 132 1.97 -1.43 -11.00
C PHE A 132 3.49 -1.49 -10.84
N GLU A 133 4.04 -0.58 -10.04
CA GLU A 133 5.46 -0.58 -9.70
C GLU A 133 5.65 -0.35 -8.20
N TYR A 134 6.46 -1.22 -7.58
CA TYR A 134 6.81 -1.14 -6.18
C TYR A 134 8.28 -0.73 -6.03
N PHE A 135 8.49 0.35 -5.27
CA PHE A 135 9.81 0.82 -4.91
C PHE A 135 10.15 0.49 -3.47
N LEU A 136 11.39 0.07 -3.24
CA LEU A 136 11.86 -0.17 -1.89
C LEU A 136 12.30 1.15 -1.26
N VAL A 137 11.99 1.32 0.02
CA VAL A 137 12.52 2.43 0.83
C VAL A 137 14.03 2.33 0.86
N GLY A 138 14.73 3.45 0.63
CA GLY A 138 16.19 3.55 0.73
C GLY A 138 16.99 2.97 -0.45
N LYS A 139 16.33 2.54 -1.53
CA LYS A 139 16.95 2.17 -2.82
C LYS A 139 16.40 3.04 -3.93
#